data_AF-A0A7C1ST66-F1
#
_entry.id   AF-A0A7C1ST66-F1
#
_cell.length_a   1.000
_cell.length_b   1.000
_cell.length_c   1.000
_cell.angle_alpha   90.00
_cell.angle_beta   90.00
_cell.angle_gamma   90.00
#
_symmetry.space_group_name_H-M   'P 1'
#
loop_
_entity.id
_entity.type
_entity.pdbx_description
1 polymer ?
#
loop_
_entity_poly.entity_id
_entity_poly.type
_entity_poly.pdbx_seq_one_letter_code
_entity_poly.pdbx_strand_id
1 'polypeptide(L)' 'MDTNIPTLQALFEQLGLPSQDAAIETFLAQHRLLESETRLVQADFWTVSQRAFLQESLMEDSDWAEVVDQLDALLRD' A
#
# COMPACT_ATOMS: atom_id res chain seq x y z
N MET A 1 -3.72 25.41 -4.19
CA MET A 1 -2.52 24.64 -3.81
C MET A 1 -2.72 23.28 -4.45
N ASP A 2 -1.87 22.92 -5.39
CA ASP A 2 -1.90 21.63 -6.07
C ASP A 2 -1.58 20.54 -5.05
N THR A 3 -2.62 19.98 -4.42
CA THR A 3 -2.49 18.79 -3.58
C THR A 3 -2.16 17.64 -4.52
N ASN A 4 -0.87 17.37 -4.67
CA ASN A 4 -0.37 16.20 -5.39
C ASN A 4 -0.62 14.98 -4.50
N ILE A 5 -1.88 14.52 -4.49
CA ILE A 5 -2.28 13.34 -3.75
C ILE A 5 -1.49 12.17 -4.32
N PRO A 6 -0.73 11.44 -3.49
CA PRO A 6 0.04 10.31 -3.96
C PRO A 6 -0.89 9.27 -4.59
N THR A 7 -0.45 8.68 -5.70
CA THR A 7 -1.18 7.61 -6.40
C THR A 7 -0.64 6.24 -6.00
N LEU A 8 -1.42 5.18 -6.23
CA LEU A 8 -0.97 3.80 -5.98
C LEU A 8 0.35 3.49 -6.71
N GLN A 9 0.53 4.03 -7.91
CA GLN A 9 1.77 3.89 -8.67
C GLN A 9 2.95 4.48 -7.88
N ALA A 10 2.81 5.72 -7.39
CA ALA A 10 3.84 6.35 -6.57
C ALA A 10 4.11 5.59 -5.26
N LEU A 11 3.09 4.97 -4.66
CA LEU A 11 3.24 4.15 -3.47
C LEU A 11 4.11 2.92 -3.77
N PHE A 12 3.82 2.24 -4.88
CA PHE A 12 4.59 1.08 -5.32
C PHE A 12 6.03 1.47 -5.66
N GLU A 13 6.27 2.61 -6.32
CA GLU A 13 7.62 3.11 -6.56
C GLU A 13 8.38 3.32 -5.25
N GLN A 14 7.75 3.93 -4.25
CA GLN A 14 8.34 4.19 -2.93
C GLN A 14 8.61 2.91 -2.14
N LEU A 15 7.78 1.88 -2.32
CA LEU A 15 7.99 0.55 -1.76
C LEU A 15 9.03 -0.28 -2.54
N GLY A 16 9.54 0.21 -3.68
CA GLY A 16 10.45 -0.50 -4.56
C GLY A 16 9.80 -1.64 -5.35
N LEU A 17 8.50 -1.52 -5.60
CA LEU A 17 7.67 -2.47 -6.34
C LEU A 17 7.37 -1.95 -7.75
N PRO A 18 7.04 -2.83 -8.69
CA PRO A 18 6.62 -2.42 -10.02
C PRO A 18 5.31 -1.61 -9.95
N SER A 19 5.38 -0.35 -10.37
CA SER A 19 4.28 0.63 -10.31
C SER A 19 3.37 0.64 -11.54
N GLN A 20 3.54 -0.32 -12.46
CA GLN A 20 2.68 -0.44 -13.64
C GLN A 20 1.32 -1.02 -13.23
N ASP A 21 0.22 -0.52 -13.80
CA ASP A 21 -1.15 -0.99 -13.49
C ASP A 21 -1.27 -2.52 -13.51
N ALA A 22 -0.78 -3.17 -14.57
CA ALA A 22 -0.83 -4.64 -14.69
C ALA A 22 -0.05 -5.37 -13.58
N ALA A 23 1.04 -4.78 -13.09
CA ALA A 23 1.83 -5.35 -12.01
C ALA A 23 1.16 -5.14 -10.64
N ILE A 24 0.52 -3.98 -10.44
CA ILE A 24 -0.29 -3.69 -9.25
C ILE A 24 -1.46 -4.67 -9.18
N GLU A 25 -2.22 -4.84 -10.27
CA GLU A 25 -3.34 -5.81 -10.32
C GLU A 25 -2.87 -7.24 -10.04
N THR A 26 -1.71 -7.63 -10.61
CA THR A 26 -1.12 -8.94 -10.35
C THR A 26 -0.73 -9.10 -8.88
N PHE A 27 -0.13 -8.07 -8.28
CA PHE A 27 0.23 -8.07 -6.87
C PHE A 27 -1.01 -8.20 -5.97
N LEU A 28 -2.05 -7.42 -6.23
CA LEU A 28 -3.32 -7.49 -5.50
C LEU A 28 -3.95 -8.89 -5.58
N ALA A 29 -3.94 -9.50 -6.77
CA ALA A 29 -4.46 -10.85 -6.97
C ALA A 29 -3.62 -11.92 -6.26
N GLN A 30 -2.30 -11.74 -6.16
CA GLN A 30 -1.38 -12.68 -5.51
C GLN A 30 -1.36 -12.54 -3.98
N HIS A 31 -1.53 -11.32 -3.47
CA HIS A 31 -1.32 -10.97 -2.08
C HIS A 31 -2.62 -10.63 -1.33
N ARG A 32 -3.72 -11.29 -1.67
CA ARG A 32 -5.00 -11.05 -0.99
C ARG A 32 -4.93 -11.30 0.52
N LEU A 33 -5.38 -10.30 1.28
CA LEU A 33 -5.54 -10.37 2.72
C LEU A 33 -6.88 -11.05 3.03
N LEU A 34 -6.87 -12.39 3.02
CA LEU A 34 -8.05 -13.21 3.32
C LEU A 34 -8.50 -13.09 4.79
N GLU A 35 -7.57 -12.71 5.67
CA GLU A 35 -7.83 -12.53 7.09
C GLU A 35 -8.20 -11.07 7.38
N SER A 36 -9.48 -10.83 7.70
CA SER A 36 -9.98 -9.48 8.00
C SER A 36 -9.26 -8.80 9.17
N GLU A 37 -8.62 -9.55 10.06
CA GLU A 37 -7.89 -9.02 11.21
C GLU A 37 -6.43 -8.64 10.89
N THR A 38 -5.89 -9.10 9.75
CA THR A 38 -4.49 -8.82 9.38
C THR A 38 -4.38 -7.41 8.83
N ARG A 39 -3.67 -6.52 9.53
CA ARG A 39 -3.39 -5.16 9.05
C ARG A 39 -2.44 -5.21 7.85
N LEU A 40 -2.59 -4.28 6.90
CA LEU A 40 -1.65 -4.14 5.78
C LEU A 40 -0.19 -4.21 6.21
N VAL A 41 0.21 -3.42 7.21
CA VAL A 41 1.59 -3.36 7.74
C VAL A 41 2.09 -4.66 8.38
N GLN A 42 1.18 -5.54 8.80
CA GLN A 42 1.50 -6.83 9.41
C GLN A 42 1.62 -7.95 8.38
N ALA A 43 1.30 -7.70 7.11
CA ALA A 43 1.34 -8.72 6.09
C ALA A 43 2.77 -9.25 5.87
N ASP A 44 2.89 -10.57 5.77
CA ASP A 44 4.20 -11.22 5.77
C ASP A 44 4.99 -10.99 4.48
N PHE A 45 4.29 -10.64 3.39
CA PHE A 45 4.89 -10.33 2.09
C PHE A 45 5.66 -9.00 2.05
N TRP A 46 5.50 -8.14 3.05
CA TRP A 46 6.29 -6.92 3.16
C TRP A 46 7.65 -7.17 3.80
N THR A 47 8.67 -6.51 3.27
CA THR A 47 9.99 -6.41 3.93
C THR A 47 9.95 -5.43 5.11
N VAL A 48 10.96 -5.50 5.99
CA VAL A 48 11.06 -4.61 7.17
C VAL A 48 10.98 -3.13 6.78
N SER A 49 11.66 -2.71 5.71
CA SER A 49 11.65 -1.33 5.24
C SER A 49 10.29 -0.90 4.68
N GLN A 50 9.62 -1.78 3.92
CA GLN A 50 8.27 -1.52 3.40
C GLN A 50 7.25 -1.40 4.51
N ARG A 51 7.31 -2.28 5.51
CA ARG A 51 6.43 -2.20 6.70
C ARG A 51 6.63 -0.90 7.47
N ALA A 52 7.89 -0.47 7.66
CA ALA A 52 8.19 0.79 8.32
C ALA A 52 7.55 1.97 7.59
N PHE A 53 7.74 2.06 6.27
CA PHE A 53 7.14 3.11 5.46
C PHE A 53 5.61 3.09 5.49
N LEU A 54 4.99 1.91 5.35
CA LEU A 54 3.52 1.77 5.44
C LEU A 54 3.00 2.17 6.83
N GLN A 55 3.74 1.87 7.90
CA GLN A 55 3.36 2.25 9.25
C GLN A 55 3.45 3.76 9.47
N GLU A 56 4.47 4.42 8.92
CA GLU A 56 4.58 5.88 8.90
C GLU A 56 3.48 6.52 8.05
N SER A 57 3.11 5.86 6.95
CA SER A 57 2.05 6.31 6.04
C SER A 57 0.65 6.26 6.64
N LEU A 58 0.42 5.36 7.60
CA LEU A 58 -0.86 5.26 8.33
C LEU A 58 -0.99 6.27 9.48
N MET A 59 0.01 7.13 9.72
CA MET A 59 -0.11 8.19 10.71
C MET A 59 -1.07 9.29 10.22
N GLU A 60 -1.87 9.88 11.12
CA GLU A 60 -2.95 10.84 10.80
C GLU A 60 -2.51 12.07 9.99
N ASP A 61 -1.22 12.41 9.98
CA ASP A 61 -0.66 13.58 9.28
C ASP A 61 0.09 13.19 7.98
N SER A 62 0.05 11.92 7.56
CA SER A 62 0.80 11.48 6.39
C SER A 62 0.05 11.73 5.09
N ASP A 63 0.74 12.34 4.13
CA ASP A 63 0.23 12.51 2.75
C ASP A 63 -0.15 11.16 2.09
N TRP A 64 0.44 10.06 2.55
CA TRP A 64 0.25 8.72 1.98
C TRP A 64 -0.94 7.95 2.59
N ALA A 65 -1.57 8.47 3.64
CA ALA A 65 -2.62 7.75 4.38
C ALA A 65 -3.78 7.30 3.48
N GLU A 66 -4.27 8.19 2.60
CA GLU A 66 -5.38 7.89 1.69
C GLU A 66 -5.04 6.77 0.71
N VAL A 67 -3.83 6.78 0.14
CA VAL A 67 -3.43 5.79 -0.86
C VAL A 67 -3.08 4.44 -0.23
N VAL A 68 -2.59 4.44 1.01
CA VAL A 68 -2.34 3.22 1.79
C VAL A 68 -3.65 2.58 2.24
N ASP A 69 -4.65 3.37 2.63
CA ASP A 69 -6.01 2.89 2.90
C ASP A 69 -6.63 2.29 1.64
N GLN A 70 -6.48 2.95 0.48
CA GLN A 70 -6.90 2.42 -0.81
C GLN A 70 -6.25 1.07 -1.13
N LEU A 71 -4.94 0.92 -0.88
CA LEU A 71 -4.25 -0.36 -1.07
C LEU A 71 -4.79 -1.45 -0.13
N ASP A 72 -5.00 -1.13 1.14
CA ASP A 72 -5.57 -2.08 2.12
C ASP A 72 -6.97 -2.55 1.68
N ALA A 73 -7.83 -1.64 1.21
CA ALA A 73 -9.15 -1.98 0.69
C ALA A 73 -9.08 -2.90 -0.54
N LEU A 74 -8.19 -2.60 -1.50
CA LEU A 74 -8.01 -3.41 -2.71
C LEU A 74 -7.47 -4.82 -2.43
N LEU A 75 -6.72 -5.01 -1.36
CA LEU A 75 -6.21 -6.32 -0.94
C LEU A 75 -7.26 -7.17 -0.22
N ARG A 76 -8.36 -6.55 0.26
CA ARG A 76 -9.45 -7.20 1.00
C ARG A 76 -10.69 -7.47 0.15
N ASP A 77 -10.90 -6.72 -0.93
CA ASP A 77 -11.90 -7.03 -1.97
C ASP A 77 -11.52 -8.32 -2.70
#